data_AF-A0A494TD65-F1
#
_entry.id   AF-A0A494TD65-F1
#
_cell.length_a   1.000
_cell.length_b   1.000
_cell.length_c   1.000
_cell.angle_alpha   90.00
_cell.angle_beta   90.00
_cell.angle_gamma   90.00
#
_symmetry.space_group_name_H-M   'P 1'
#
loop_
_entity.id
_entity.type
_entity.pdbx_description
1 polymer ?
#
loop_
_entity_poly.entity_id
_entity_poly.type
_entity_poly.pdbx_seq_one_letter_code
_entity_poly.pdbx_strand_id
1 'polypeptide(L)'
;MLAGGTTAKSLNDLGIATNRDGSLRLDATKLNTAIATDPNGVRAMLTAAGGLDQALGTVTTALTANDGVLGISTARYTRMAGTLKTQQDQVNTDNAALIDRLTASFTEMDKAVALIKSSQAYLTQQIASWNSTK
;
A
#
# COMPACT_ATOMS: atom_id res chain seq x y z
N MET A 1 37.25 -52.30 14.10
CA MET A 1 36.63 -51.11 14.69
C MET A 1 36.50 -50.07 13.59
N LEU A 2 35.34 -49.97 12.92
CA LEU A 2 35.08 -48.92 11.93
C LEU A 2 34.18 -47.88 12.59
N ALA A 3 34.74 -46.72 12.89
CA ALA A 3 34.01 -45.58 13.41
C ALA A 3 32.99 -45.12 12.35
N GLY A 4 31.70 -45.20 12.69
CA GLY A 4 30.61 -44.68 11.87
C GLY A 4 30.67 -43.16 11.85
N GLY A 5 31.33 -42.60 10.82
CA GLY A 5 31.24 -41.17 10.52
C GLY A 5 29.88 -40.87 9.90
N THR A 6 28.94 -40.38 10.70
CA THR A 6 27.73 -39.77 10.17
C THR A 6 28.12 -38.43 9.55
N THR A 7 28.39 -38.42 8.24
CA THR A 7 28.47 -37.19 7.45
C THR A 7 27.20 -36.39 7.71
N ALA A 8 27.32 -35.18 8.28
CA ALA A 8 26.18 -34.30 8.50
C ALA A 8 25.42 -34.13 7.17
N LYS A 9 24.14 -34.50 7.12
CA LYS A 9 23.32 -34.48 5.89
C LYS A 9 22.38 -33.28 5.85
N SER A 10 22.19 -32.62 6.99
CA SER A 10 21.26 -31.50 7.15
C SER A 10 21.81 -30.45 8.12
N LEU A 11 21.30 -29.21 8.01
CA LEU A 11 21.65 -28.11 8.93
C LEU A 11 21.27 -28.43 10.40
N ASN A 12 20.27 -29.28 10.60
CA ASN A 12 19.87 -29.75 11.93
C ASN A 12 20.95 -30.65 12.56
N ASP A 13 21.72 -31.38 11.76
CA ASP A 13 22.85 -32.20 12.23
C ASP A 13 24.03 -31.32 12.69
N LEU A 14 24.10 -30.06 12.20
CA LEU A 14 25.05 -29.04 12.65
C LEU A 14 24.55 -28.22 13.85
N GLY A 15 23.37 -28.56 14.38
CA GLY A 15 22.75 -27.83 15.48
C GLY A 15 22.03 -26.55 15.07
N ILE A 16 21.79 -26.32 13.78
CA ILE A 16 21.00 -25.19 13.28
C ILE A 16 19.57 -25.67 13.04
N ALA A 17 18.63 -25.15 13.82
CA ALA A 17 17.21 -25.48 13.71
C ALA A 17 16.37 -24.24 13.38
N THR A 18 15.35 -24.41 12.54
CA THR A 18 14.35 -23.36 12.28
C THR A 18 13.17 -23.55 13.23
N ASN A 19 12.85 -22.51 13.98
CA ASN A 19 11.69 -22.46 14.86
C ASN A 19 10.40 -22.26 14.04
N ARG A 20 9.25 -22.51 14.67
CA ARG A 20 7.92 -22.35 14.03
C ARG A 20 7.60 -20.90 13.64
N ASP A 21 8.26 -19.93 14.29
CA ASP A 21 8.16 -18.51 13.98
C ASP A 21 9.12 -18.07 12.85
N GLY A 22 9.90 -19.00 12.28
CA GLY A 22 10.88 -18.73 11.24
C GLY A 22 12.25 -18.26 11.76
N SER A 23 12.44 -18.12 13.07
CA SER A 23 13.75 -17.78 13.64
C SER A 23 14.71 -18.98 13.59
N LEU A 24 16.01 -18.72 13.41
CA LEU A 24 17.06 -19.74 13.47
C LEU A 24 17.60 -19.84 14.90
N ARG A 25 17.69 -21.07 15.43
CA ARG A 25 18.32 -21.38 16.72
C ARG A 25 19.58 -22.19 16.49
N LEU A 26 20.67 -21.80 17.15
CA LEU A 26 21.94 -22.52 17.14
C LEU A 26 22.16 -23.27 18.46
N ASP A 27 22.43 -24.56 18.37
CA ASP A 27 22.94 -25.40 19.46
C ASP A 27 24.47 -25.47 19.39
N ALA A 28 25.13 -24.63 20.18
CA ALA A 28 26.59 -24.50 20.17
C ALA A 28 27.31 -25.79 20.59
N THR A 29 26.69 -26.63 21.41
CA THR A 29 27.27 -27.91 21.84
C THR A 29 27.29 -28.89 20.69
N LYS A 30 26.19 -29.02 19.95
CA LYS A 30 26.13 -29.87 18.75
C LYS A 30 27.06 -29.39 17.64
N LEU A 31 27.13 -28.07 17.44
CA LEU A 31 28.05 -27.49 16.46
C LEU A 31 29.51 -27.82 16.80
N ASN A 32 29.92 -27.66 18.06
CA ASN A 32 31.28 -27.99 18.49
C ASN A 32 31.60 -29.48 18.31
N THR A 33 30.65 -30.37 18.61
CA THR A 33 30.82 -31.81 18.36
C THR A 33 30.91 -32.13 16.87
N ALA A 34 30.10 -31.49 16.02
CA ALA A 34 30.14 -31.67 14.58
C ALA A 34 31.48 -31.19 13.97
N ILE A 35 31.97 -30.01 14.41
CA ILE A 35 33.27 -29.47 13.98
C ILE A 35 34.42 -30.39 14.42
N ALA A 36 34.37 -30.93 15.64
CA ALA A 36 35.39 -31.84 16.14
C ALA A 36 35.40 -33.20 15.41
N THR A 37 34.24 -33.64 14.94
CA THR A 37 34.08 -34.95 14.27
C THR A 37 34.38 -34.88 12.77
N ASP A 38 33.93 -33.83 12.08
CA ASP A 38 34.15 -33.65 10.64
C ASP A 38 34.21 -32.15 10.24
N PRO A 39 35.34 -31.47 10.46
CA PRO A 39 35.46 -30.04 10.16
C PRO A 39 35.36 -29.75 8.65
N ASN A 40 35.72 -30.72 7.80
CA ASN A 40 35.62 -30.56 6.34
C ASN A 40 34.16 -30.65 5.86
N GLY A 41 33.38 -31.57 6.43
CA GLY A 41 31.94 -31.68 6.18
C GLY A 41 31.16 -30.44 6.64
N VAL A 42 31.49 -29.88 7.81
CA VAL A 42 30.88 -28.62 8.28
C VAL A 42 31.20 -27.47 7.32
N ARG A 43 32.46 -27.31 6.91
CA ARG A 43 32.86 -26.29 5.95
C ARG A 43 32.13 -26.47 4.62
N ALA A 44 32.07 -27.69 4.09
CA ALA A 44 31.35 -27.97 2.86
C ALA A 44 29.85 -27.62 2.98
N MET A 45 29.18 -27.93 4.08
CA MET A 45 27.77 -27.55 4.25
C MET A 45 27.54 -26.03 4.31
N LEU A 46 28.50 -25.29 4.87
CA LEU A 46 28.40 -23.84 5.01
C LEU A 46 28.82 -23.08 3.75
N THR A 47 29.74 -23.62 2.95
CA THR A 47 30.39 -22.89 1.85
C THR A 47 30.31 -23.58 0.48
N ALA A 48 29.78 -24.80 0.37
CA ALA A 48 29.62 -25.45 -0.94
C ALA A 48 28.54 -24.74 -1.77
N ALA A 49 28.57 -24.96 -3.09
CA ALA A 49 27.50 -24.51 -3.97
C ALA A 49 26.15 -25.12 -3.51
N GLY A 50 25.17 -24.27 -3.19
CA GLY A 50 23.92 -24.66 -2.54
C GLY A 50 23.96 -24.77 -1.02
N GLY A 51 25.06 -24.33 -0.39
CA GLY A 51 25.21 -24.18 1.06
C GLY A 51 24.32 -23.07 1.65
N LEU A 52 24.35 -22.94 2.97
CA LEU A 52 23.50 -21.97 3.69
C LEU A 52 23.75 -20.53 3.25
N ASP A 53 25.01 -20.19 2.93
CA ASP A 53 25.41 -18.86 2.44
C ASP A 53 24.72 -18.51 1.11
N GLN A 54 24.74 -19.42 0.14
CA GLN A 54 24.09 -19.23 -1.15
C GLN A 54 22.57 -19.28 -1.04
N ALA A 55 22.03 -20.15 -0.19
CA ALA A 55 20.59 -20.22 0.03
C ALA A 55 20.04 -18.93 0.64
N LEU A 56 20.71 -18.39 1.68
CA LEU A 56 20.35 -17.11 2.28
C LEU A 56 20.57 -15.94 1.32
N GLY A 57 21.66 -15.96 0.54
CA GLY A 57 21.91 -15.00 -0.52
C GLY A 57 20.78 -14.98 -1.56
N THR A 58 20.38 -16.15 -2.04
CA THR A 58 19.29 -16.30 -3.03
C THR A 58 17.96 -15.79 -2.50
N VAL A 59 17.59 -16.14 -1.26
CA VAL A 59 16.35 -15.65 -0.62
C VAL A 59 16.40 -14.14 -0.43
N THR A 60 17.52 -13.62 0.07
CA THR A 60 17.70 -12.17 0.26
C THR A 60 17.57 -11.45 -1.07
N THR A 61 18.30 -11.89 -2.10
CA THR A 61 18.21 -11.31 -3.45
C THR A 61 16.79 -11.40 -4.01
N ALA A 62 16.10 -12.53 -3.89
CA ALA A 62 14.73 -12.66 -4.38
C ALA A 62 13.74 -11.74 -3.67
N LEU A 63 13.96 -11.46 -2.38
CA LEU A 63 13.12 -10.54 -1.60
C LEU A 63 13.45 -9.07 -1.86
N THR A 64 14.73 -8.72 -2.01
CA THR A 64 15.22 -7.34 -2.13
C THR A 64 15.42 -6.86 -3.57
N ALA A 65 15.31 -7.76 -4.56
CA ALA A 65 15.38 -7.35 -5.95
C ALA A 65 14.26 -6.35 -6.29
N ASN A 66 14.50 -5.50 -7.28
CA ASN A 66 13.56 -4.44 -7.69
C ASN A 66 12.22 -5.02 -8.21
N ASP A 67 12.28 -6.21 -8.80
CA ASP A 67 11.18 -7.09 -9.20
C ASP A 67 10.79 -8.12 -8.13
N GLY A 68 11.45 -8.07 -6.96
CA GLY A 68 11.11 -8.85 -5.79
C GLY A 68 9.76 -8.43 -5.20
N VAL A 69 9.16 -9.31 -4.40
CA VAL A 69 7.81 -9.11 -3.82
C VAL A 69 7.72 -7.80 -3.02
N LEU A 70 8.81 -7.40 -2.35
CA LEU A 70 8.87 -6.15 -1.59
C LEU A 70 8.94 -4.91 -2.49
N GLY A 71 9.72 -4.97 -3.59
CA GLY A 71 9.80 -3.91 -4.59
C GLY A 71 8.45 -3.68 -5.29
N ILE A 72 7.82 -4.76 -5.74
CA ILE A 72 6.48 -4.73 -6.38
C ILE A 72 5.43 -4.16 -5.42
N SER A 73 5.44 -4.58 -4.15
CA SER A 73 4.49 -4.10 -3.16
C SER A 73 4.68 -2.60 -2.89
N THR A 74 5.94 -2.16 -2.72
CA THR A 74 6.27 -0.74 -2.52
C THR A 74 5.84 0.10 -3.71
N ALA A 75 6.16 -0.31 -4.94
CA ALA A 75 5.76 0.40 -6.15
C ALA A 75 4.24 0.50 -6.29
N ARG A 76 3.52 -0.58 -5.95
CA ARG A 76 2.05 -0.60 -5.93
C ARG A 76 1.50 0.41 -4.92
N TYR A 77 1.99 0.42 -3.69
CA TYR A 77 1.54 1.36 -2.66
C TYR A 77 1.83 2.81 -3.04
N THR A 78 3.00 3.10 -3.61
CA THR A 78 3.35 4.44 -4.11
C THR A 78 2.39 4.88 -5.24
N ARG A 79 2.08 3.99 -6.19
CA ARG A 79 1.13 4.29 -7.26
C ARG A 79 -0.27 4.54 -6.72
N MET A 80 -0.74 3.72 -5.77
CA MET A 80 -2.05 3.89 -5.13
C MET A 80 -2.14 5.23 -4.38
N ALA A 81 -1.09 5.61 -3.63
CA ALA A 81 -1.02 6.90 -2.96
C ALA A 81 -1.10 8.06 -3.95
N GLY A 82 -0.37 7.97 -5.07
CA GLY A 82 -0.44 8.96 -6.15
C GLY A 82 -1.84 9.07 -6.76
N THR A 83 -2.48 7.94 -7.07
CA THR A 83 -3.85 7.91 -7.60
C THR A 83 -4.87 8.50 -6.62
N LEU A 84 -4.78 8.16 -5.33
CA LEU A 84 -5.65 8.73 -4.30
C LEU A 84 -5.49 10.24 -4.19
N LYS A 85 -4.25 10.75 -4.26
CA LYS A 85 -4.00 12.19 -4.28
C LYS A 85 -4.66 12.86 -5.48
N THR A 86 -4.49 12.31 -6.69
CA THR A 86 -5.13 12.85 -7.90
C THR A 86 -6.66 12.85 -7.79
N GLN A 87 -7.25 11.78 -7.25
CA GLN A 87 -8.70 11.71 -7.04
C GLN A 87 -9.18 12.75 -6.03
N GLN A 88 -8.44 12.97 -4.95
CA GLN A 88 -8.76 14.00 -3.96
C GLN A 88 -8.70 15.40 -4.56
N ASP A 89 -7.65 15.69 -5.34
CA ASP A 89 -7.51 16.98 -6.03
C ASP A 89 -8.67 17.20 -7.01
N GLN A 90 -9.08 16.16 -7.77
CA GLN A 90 -10.22 16.23 -8.69
C GLN A 90 -11.54 16.50 -7.95
N VAL A 91 -11.82 15.79 -6.85
CA VAL A 91 -13.04 16.01 -6.06
C VAL A 91 -13.09 17.42 -5.50
N ASN A 92 -11.96 17.98 -5.08
CA ASN A 92 -11.91 19.37 -4.61
C ASN A 92 -12.22 20.36 -5.73
N THR A 93 -11.69 20.14 -6.94
CA THR A 93 -12.03 20.94 -8.13
C THR A 93 -13.51 20.83 -8.49
N ASP A 94 -14.06 19.62 -8.48
CA ASP A 94 -15.47 19.39 -8.82
C ASP A 94 -16.40 20.04 -7.79
N ASN A 95 -16.07 19.98 -6.50
CA ASN A 95 -16.81 20.66 -5.43
C ASN A 95 -16.78 22.18 -5.59
N ALA A 96 -15.63 22.77 -5.91
CA ALA A 96 -15.53 24.21 -6.16
C ALA A 96 -16.42 24.62 -7.35
N ALA A 97 -16.34 23.89 -8.46
CA ALA A 97 -17.17 24.14 -9.64
C ALA A 97 -18.67 23.98 -9.36
N LEU A 98 -19.05 23.02 -8.51
CA LEU A 98 -20.44 22.84 -8.08
C LEU A 98 -20.92 24.04 -7.24
N ILE A 99 -20.11 24.50 -6.29
CA ILE A 99 -20.43 25.68 -5.46
C ILE A 99 -20.61 26.92 -6.34
N ASP A 100 -19.72 27.14 -7.31
CA ASP A 100 -19.81 28.27 -8.25
C ASP A 100 -21.09 28.20 -9.08
N ARG A 101 -21.42 27.01 -9.62
CA ARG A 101 -22.64 26.80 -10.40
C ARG A 101 -23.89 27.04 -9.55
N LEU A 102 -23.93 26.51 -8.32
CA LEU A 102 -25.06 26.72 -7.42
C LEU A 102 -25.23 28.20 -7.08
N THR A 103 -24.14 28.90 -6.78
CA THR A 103 -24.15 30.34 -6.48
C THR A 103 -24.69 31.16 -7.66
N ALA A 104 -24.24 30.85 -8.89
CA ALA A 104 -24.75 31.49 -10.10
C ALA A 104 -26.25 31.19 -10.31
N SER A 105 -26.68 29.95 -10.09
CA SER A 105 -28.09 29.55 -10.20
C SER A 105 -28.97 30.28 -9.19
N PHE A 106 -28.53 30.43 -7.94
CA PHE A 106 -29.27 31.17 -6.91
C PHE A 106 -29.37 32.65 -7.26
N THR A 107 -28.28 33.26 -7.74
CA THR A 107 -28.28 34.66 -8.18
C THR A 107 -29.27 34.88 -9.33
N GLU A 108 -29.36 33.95 -10.28
CA GLU A 108 -30.30 34.05 -11.38
C GLU A 108 -31.75 33.83 -10.93
N MET A 109 -31.98 32.89 -10.01
CA MET A 109 -33.29 32.71 -9.37
C MET A 109 -33.74 33.96 -8.62
N ASP A 110 -32.84 34.65 -7.91
CA ASP A 110 -33.16 35.89 -7.20
C ASP A 110 -33.58 37.01 -8.17
N LYS A 111 -32.89 37.14 -9.31
CA LYS A 111 -33.29 38.09 -10.37
C LYS A 111 -34.64 37.75 -10.95
N ALA A 112 -34.89 36.46 -11.25
CA ALA A 112 -36.17 36.00 -11.78
C ALA A 112 -37.31 36.29 -10.78
N VAL A 113 -37.10 36.03 -9.49
CA VAL A 113 -38.07 36.35 -8.43
C VAL A 113 -38.32 37.86 -8.32
N ALA A 114 -37.27 38.68 -8.43
CA ALA A 114 -37.43 40.14 -8.43
C ALA A 114 -38.26 40.64 -9.62
N LEU A 115 -38.05 40.07 -10.82
CA LEU A 115 -38.82 40.39 -12.02
C LEU A 115 -40.28 39.95 -11.91
N ILE A 116 -40.55 38.79 -11.31
CA ILE A 116 -41.92 38.31 -11.06
C ILE A 116 -42.63 39.26 -10.08
N LYS A 117 -41.95 39.65 -8.99
CA LYS A 117 -42.51 40.58 -8.00
C LYS A 117 -42.80 41.96 -8.60
N SER A 118 -41.89 42.51 -9.42
CA SER A 118 -42.12 43.79 -10.08
C SER A 118 -43.27 43.74 -11.09
N SER A 119 -43.39 42.63 -11.83
CA SER A 119 -44.50 42.40 -12.76
C SER A 119 -45.84 42.27 -12.02
N GLN A 120 -45.87 41.56 -10.89
CA GLN A 120 -47.06 41.46 -10.04
C GLN A 120 -47.47 42.83 -9.48
N ALA A 121 -46.52 43.63 -9.01
CA ALA A 121 -46.78 44.98 -8.50
C ALA A 121 -47.37 45.88 -9.60
N TYR A 122 -46.80 45.85 -10.81
CA TYR A 122 -47.30 46.58 -11.96
C TYR A 122 -48.74 46.19 -12.32
N LEU A 123 -49.02 44.88 -12.42
CA LEU A 123 -50.37 44.38 -12.70
C LEU A 123 -51.37 44.80 -11.61
N THR A 124 -50.97 44.73 -10.34
CA THR A 124 -51.81 45.15 -9.20
C THR A 124 -52.14 46.64 -9.30
N GLN A 125 -51.17 47.47 -9.62
CA GLN A 125 -51.35 48.91 -9.75
C GLN A 125 -52.25 49.28 -10.95
N GLN A 126 -52.15 48.53 -12.05
CA GLN A 126 -53.01 48.71 -13.22
C GLN A 126 -54.48 48.33 -12.90
N ILE A 127 -54.70 47.22 -12.19
CA ILE A 127 -56.03 46.79 -11.75
C ILE A 127 -56.64 47.80 -10.78
N ALA A 128 -55.85 48.32 -9.82
CA ALA A 128 -56.31 49.33 -8.88
C ALA A 128 -56.79 50.59 -9.61
N SER A 129 -56.00 51.07 -10.59
CA SER A 129 -56.36 52.22 -11.44
C SER A 129 -57.68 52.01 -12.19
N TRP A 130 -57.88 50.84 -12.80
CA TRP A 130 -59.14 50.50 -13.49
C TRP A 130 -60.34 50.48 -12.54
N ASN A 131 -60.16 49.93 -11.34
CA ASN A 131 -61.24 49.89 -10.34
C ASN A 131 -61.55 51.25 -9.71
N SER A 132 -60.60 52.19 -9.69
CA SER A 132 -60.80 53.56 -9.19
C SER A 132 -61.37 54.54 -10.25
N THR A 133 -61.56 54.09 -11.49
CA THR A 133 -62.14 54.94 -12.57
C THR A 133 -63.66 54.72 -12.72
N LYS A 134 -64.34 54.23 -11.68
CA LYS A 134 -65.80 54.21 -11.53
C LYS A 134 -66.22 55.12 -10.38
#